data_AF-A0ABD5DUD4-F1
#
_entry.id   AF-A0ABD5DUD4-F1
#
_cell.length_a   1.000
_cell.length_b   1.000
_cell.length_c   1.000
_cell.angle_alpha   90.00
_cell.angle_beta   90.00
_cell.angle_gamma   90.00
#
_symmetry.space_group_name_H-M   'P 1'
#
loop_
_entity.id
_entity.type
_entity.pdbx_description
1 polymer ?
#
loop_
_entity_poly.entity_id
_entity_poly.type
_entity_poly.pdbx_seq_one_letter_code
_entity_poly.pdbx_strand_id
1 'polypeptide(L)'
;ALLAEGLAGWRRSGGELFQDVNSASKAFGELVESVRHTPSLNAQEVQALIDSRQEVVIVDARRFDEYQTMSIPGSISVPGGELALRVESLTPSPQTPVIV
;
A
#
# COMPACT_ATOMS: atom_id res chain seq x y z
N ALA A 1 33.47 -11.57 -10.14
CA ALA A 1 34.01 -11.10 -8.85
C ALA A 1 33.08 -11.55 -7.73
N LEU A 2 33.58 -11.73 -6.50
CA LEU A 2 32.79 -12.08 -5.31
C LEU A 2 32.82 -10.93 -4.30
N LEU A 3 31.80 -10.83 -3.44
CA LEU A 3 31.77 -9.87 -2.33
C LEU A 3 32.81 -10.28 -1.27
N ALA A 4 33.72 -9.36 -0.91
CA ALA A 4 34.78 -9.60 0.06
C ALA A 4 34.18 -10.04 1.42
N GLU A 5 34.57 -11.23 1.89
CA GLU A 5 34.11 -11.85 3.13
C GLU A 5 32.57 -11.97 3.28
N GLY A 6 31.84 -11.93 2.16
CA GLY A 6 30.38 -12.09 2.11
C GLY A 6 29.61 -11.08 2.96
N LEU A 7 28.47 -11.53 3.50
CA LEU A 7 27.59 -10.70 4.34
C LEU A 7 28.29 -10.21 5.62
N ALA A 8 29.17 -11.05 6.19
CA ALA A 8 29.93 -10.70 7.38
C ALA A 8 30.94 -9.57 7.10
N GLY A 9 31.56 -9.57 5.91
CA GLY A 9 32.41 -8.48 5.43
C GLY A 9 31.66 -7.16 5.31
N TRP A 10 30.50 -7.18 4.63
CA TRP A 10 29.63 -6.01 4.48
C TRP A 10 29.26 -5.38 5.83
N ARG A 11 28.85 -6.21 6.80
CA ARG A 11 28.51 -5.75 8.14
C ARG A 11 29.73 -5.15 8.86
N ARG A 12 30.90 -5.79 8.78
CA ARG A 12 32.14 -5.28 9.39
C ARG A 12 32.62 -3.97 8.77
N SER A 13 32.39 -3.75 7.48
CA SER A 13 32.71 -2.49 6.80
C SER A 13 31.72 -1.36 7.09
N GLY A 14 30.72 -1.58 7.96
CA GLY A 14 29.73 -0.56 8.34
C GLY A 14 28.54 -0.46 7.38
N GLY A 15 28.33 -1.45 6.51
CA GLY A 15 27.15 -1.50 5.65
C GLY A 15 25.90 -1.92 6.43
N GLU A 16 24.79 -1.21 6.19
CA GLU A 16 23.50 -1.51 6.81
C GLU A 16 22.92 -2.83 6.26
N LEU A 17 22.19 -3.55 7.11
CA LEU A 17 21.49 -4.79 6.73
C LEU A 17 19.99 -4.61 6.90
N PHE A 18 19.23 -5.06 5.91
CA PHE A 18 17.79 -5.00 5.93
C PHE A 18 17.21 -6.41 6.03
N GLN A 19 16.11 -6.53 6.76
CA GLN A 19 15.29 -7.73 6.81
C GLN A 19 14.07 -7.55 5.90
N ASP A 20 13.42 -8.67 5.56
CA ASP A 20 12.26 -8.75 4.66
C ASP A 20 12.64 -8.66 3.17
N VAL A 21 11.66 -8.87 2.30
CA VAL A 21 11.76 -8.72 0.85
C VAL A 21 11.21 -7.38 0.42
N ASN A 22 11.69 -6.89 -0.72
CA ASN A 22 11.29 -5.61 -1.29
C ASN A 22 11.55 -4.41 -0.34
N SER A 23 12.54 -4.52 0.57
CA SER A 23 12.80 -3.54 1.61
C SER A 23 13.07 -2.13 1.06
N ALA A 24 13.69 -2.03 -0.12
CA ALA A 24 13.88 -0.74 -0.79
C ALA A 24 12.55 -0.10 -1.22
N SER A 25 11.63 -0.88 -1.81
CA SER A 25 10.29 -0.40 -2.21
C SER A 25 9.43 -0.05 -1.00
N LYS A 26 9.49 -0.85 0.08
CA LYS A 26 8.81 -0.57 1.34
C LYS A 26 9.33 0.72 1.97
N ALA A 27 10.65 0.86 2.11
CA ALA A 27 11.28 2.08 2.65
C ALA A 27 10.96 3.33 1.81
N PHE A 28 10.84 3.18 0.49
CA PHE A 28 10.41 4.27 -0.37
C PHE A 28 8.95 4.69 -0.09
N GLY A 29 8.04 3.74 0.15
CA GLY A 29 6.66 4.03 0.56
C GLY A 29 6.60 4.83 1.87
N GLU A 30 7.32 4.39 2.89
CA GLU A 30 7.44 5.11 4.18
C GLU A 30 8.00 6.53 3.98
N LEU A 31 9.02 6.68 3.13
CA LEU A 31 9.58 7.98 2.81
C LEU A 31 8.54 8.89 2.15
N VAL A 32 7.76 8.38 1.19
CA VAL A 32 6.68 9.14 0.54
C VAL A 32 5.67 9.63 1.57
N GLU A 33 5.22 8.78 2.49
CA GLU A 33 4.31 9.18 3.57
C GLU A 33 4.94 10.28 4.45
N SER A 34 6.19 10.11 4.88
CA SER A 34 6.88 11.07 5.75
C SER A 34 7.04 12.47 5.13
N VAL A 35 7.22 12.53 3.81
CA VAL A 35 7.47 13.78 3.07
C VAL A 35 6.18 14.42 2.58
N ARG A 36 5.20 13.61 2.15
CA ARG A 36 3.97 14.09 1.52
C ARG A 36 2.78 14.11 2.46
N HIS A 37 2.91 13.53 3.64
CA HIS A 37 1.83 13.37 4.61
C HIS A 37 0.60 12.76 3.95
N THR A 38 0.82 11.66 3.21
CA THR A 38 -0.23 10.93 2.53
C THR A 38 -1.36 10.65 3.53
N PRO A 39 -2.59 11.11 3.27
CA PRO A 39 -3.69 10.91 4.20
C PRO A 39 -3.93 9.42 4.47
N SER A 40 -4.18 9.07 5.72
CA SER A 40 -4.50 7.71 6.13
C SER A 40 -5.65 7.71 7.14
N LEU A 41 -6.37 6.59 7.16
CA LEU A 41 -7.40 6.28 8.15
C LEU A 41 -7.01 4.98 8.84
N ASN A 42 -7.25 4.90 10.14
CA ASN A 42 -7.11 3.64 10.86
C ASN A 42 -8.30 2.70 10.56
N ALA A 43 -8.16 1.43 10.93
CA ALA A 43 -9.17 0.42 10.64
C ALA A 43 -10.54 0.73 11.27
N GLN A 44 -10.57 1.35 12.46
CA GLN A 44 -11.81 1.72 13.16
C GLN A 44 -12.54 2.86 12.45
N GLU A 45 -11.80 3.82 11.90
CA GLU A 45 -12.36 4.92 11.10
C GLU A 45 -12.98 4.37 9.80
N VAL A 46 -12.29 3.46 9.11
CA VAL A 46 -12.84 2.80 7.91
C VAL A 46 -14.08 1.97 8.26
N GLN A 47 -14.08 1.23 9.36
CA GLN A 47 -15.24 0.48 9.82
C GLN A 47 -16.44 1.40 10.12
N ALA A 48 -16.21 2.54 10.76
CA ALA A 48 -17.27 3.52 11.02
C ALA A 48 -17.88 4.10 9.72
N LEU A 49 -17.07 4.31 8.69
CA LEU A 49 -17.56 4.73 7.37
C LEU A 49 -18.44 3.67 6.71
N ILE A 50 -18.04 2.39 6.80
CA ILE A 50 -18.83 1.25 6.31
C ILE A 50 -20.16 1.17 7.07
N ASP A 51 -20.12 1.24 8.40
CA ASP A 51 -21.31 1.10 9.26
C ASP A 51 -22.29 2.26 9.10
N SER A 52 -21.79 3.48 8.90
CA SER A 52 -22.61 4.68 8.65
C SER A 52 -23.26 4.70 7.27
N ARG A 53 -22.88 3.76 6.38
CA ARG A 53 -23.31 3.71 4.96
C ARG A 53 -23.00 5.02 4.23
N GLN A 54 -21.92 5.69 4.62
CA GLN A 54 -21.40 6.81 3.86
C GLN A 54 -20.96 6.31 2.48
N GLU A 55 -21.23 7.08 1.44
CA GLU A 55 -20.81 6.73 0.09
C GLU A 55 -19.29 6.88 -0.02
N VAL A 56 -18.58 5.75 0.04
CA VAL A 56 -17.12 5.65 -0.11
C VAL A 56 -16.79 4.53 -1.09
N VAL A 57 -15.67 4.67 -1.80
CA VAL A 57 -15.12 3.63 -2.67
C VAL A 57 -13.85 3.10 -2.02
N ILE A 58 -13.86 1.81 -1.66
CA ILE A 58 -12.68 1.12 -1.15
C ILE A 58 -12.09 0.30 -2.30
N VAL A 59 -10.82 0.51 -2.61
CA VAL A 59 -10.09 -0.25 -3.63
C VAL A 59 -8.93 -1.00 -2.98
N ASP A 60 -8.56 -2.14 -3.54
CA ASP A 60 -7.43 -2.93 -3.08
C ASP A 60 -6.33 -2.93 -4.15
N ALA A 61 -5.18 -2.35 -3.81
CA ALA A 61 -4.05 -2.17 -4.73
C ALA A 61 -3.17 -3.42 -4.91
N ARG A 62 -3.45 -4.51 -4.20
CA ARG A 62 -2.68 -5.76 -4.29
C ARG A 62 -2.98 -6.52 -5.59
N ARG A 63 -2.28 -7.63 -5.81
CA ARG A 63 -2.62 -8.53 -6.92
C ARG A 63 -3.98 -9.19 -6.66
N PHE A 64 -4.65 -9.59 -7.73
CA PHE A 64 -5.98 -10.20 -7.65
C PHE A 64 -6.00 -11.49 -6.81
N ASP A 65 -4.94 -12.31 -6.88
CA ASP A 65 -4.80 -13.52 -6.04
C ASP A 65 -4.73 -13.20 -4.53
N GLU A 66 -4.09 -12.09 -4.17
CA GLU A 66 -3.99 -11.62 -2.79
C GLU A 66 -5.34 -11.10 -2.28
N TYR A 67 -6.08 -10.38 -3.15
CA TYR A 67 -7.44 -9.92 -2.87
C TYR A 67 -8.42 -11.09 -2.66
N GLN A 68 -8.33 -12.15 -3.47
CA GLN A 68 -9.19 -13.32 -3.33
C GLN A 68 -8.90 -14.15 -2.07
N THR A 69 -7.69 -14.03 -1.51
CA THR A 69 -7.33 -14.70 -0.27
C THR A 69 -8.07 -14.08 0.93
N MET A 70 -8.14 -12.75 0.96
CA MET A 70 -8.84 -11.95 1.98
C MET A 70 -8.94 -10.51 1.50
N SER A 71 -10.03 -9.81 1.81
CA SER A 71 -10.22 -8.41 1.44
C SER A 71 -11.09 -7.66 2.44
N ILE A 72 -11.04 -6.33 2.39
CA ILE A 72 -11.93 -5.47 3.18
C ILE A 72 -13.36 -5.61 2.62
N PRO A 73 -14.40 -5.76 3.47
CA PRO A 73 -15.78 -5.84 3.01
C PRO A 73 -16.16 -4.67 2.09
N GLY A 74 -16.72 -4.98 0.91
CA GLY A 74 -17.13 -3.98 -0.07
C GLY A 74 -16.00 -3.40 -0.93
N SER A 75 -14.75 -3.81 -0.74
CA SER A 75 -13.63 -3.34 -1.56
C SER A 75 -13.62 -3.95 -2.96
N ILE A 76 -13.06 -3.20 -3.91
CA ILE A 76 -12.93 -3.56 -5.33
C ILE A 76 -11.45 -3.80 -5.64
N SER A 77 -11.10 -4.92 -6.27
CA SER A 77 -9.71 -5.15 -6.71
C SER A 77 -9.32 -4.17 -7.81
N VAL A 78 -8.28 -3.36 -7.56
CA VAL A 78 -7.69 -2.44 -8.52
C VAL A 78 -6.16 -2.44 -8.33
N PRO A 79 -5.42 -3.39 -8.94
CA PRO A 79 -3.97 -3.48 -8.76
C PRO A 79 -3.29 -2.13 -8.98
N GLY A 80 -2.26 -1.79 -8.20
CA GLY A 80 -1.73 -0.42 -8.13
C GLY A 80 -1.37 0.23 -9.47
N GLY A 81 -0.95 -0.56 -10.47
CA GLY A 81 -0.70 -0.06 -11.83
C GLY A 81 -1.94 0.38 -12.61
N GLU A 82 -3.13 -0.09 -12.22
CA GLU A 82 -4.42 0.26 -12.81
C GLU A 82 -5.12 1.42 -12.06
N LEU A 83 -4.67 1.79 -10.86
CA LEU A 83 -5.41 2.70 -9.97
C LEU A 83 -5.74 4.04 -10.65
N ALA A 84 -4.72 4.72 -11.19
CA ALA A 84 -4.89 6.01 -11.87
C ALA A 84 -5.73 5.90 -13.15
N LEU A 85 -5.80 4.71 -13.77
CA LEU A 85 -6.58 4.48 -14.98
C LEU A 85 -8.07 4.20 -14.66
N ARG A 86 -8.34 3.54 -13.54
CA ARG A 86 -9.68 2.98 -13.24
C ARG A 86 -10.47 3.77 -12.21
N VAL A 87 -9.81 4.47 -11.28
CA VAL A 87 -10.47 5.04 -10.09
C VAL A 87 -11.64 5.97 -10.44
N GLU A 88 -11.50 6.83 -11.44
CA GLU A 88 -12.57 7.76 -11.85
C GLU A 88 -13.83 7.04 -12.36
N SER A 89 -13.66 5.88 -12.99
CA SER A 89 -14.80 5.07 -13.48
C SER A 89 -15.51 4.30 -12.39
N LEU A 90 -14.90 4.18 -11.21
CA LEU A 90 -15.46 3.51 -10.04
C LEU A 90 -16.16 4.48 -9.08
N THR A 91 -15.84 5.78 -9.17
CA THR A 91 -16.45 6.82 -8.34
C THR A 91 -17.72 7.37 -8.97
N PRO A 92 -18.88 7.35 -8.28
CA PRO A 92 -20.13 7.92 -8.79
C PRO A 92 -20.12 9.45 -8.85
N SER A 93 -19.25 10.11 -8.08
CA SER A 93 -19.02 11.56 -8.16
C SER A 93 -17.56 11.91 -7.86
N PRO A 94 -17.06 13.08 -8.28
CA PRO A 94 -15.72 13.57 -7.92
C PRO A 94 -15.53 13.86 -6.43
N GLN A 95 -16.62 13.90 -5.65
CA GLN A 95 -16.60 14.13 -4.21
C GLN A 95 -16.59 12.83 -3.41
N THR A 96 -16.81 11.68 -4.07
CA THR A 96 -16.84 10.38 -3.39
C THR A 96 -15.45 10.06 -2.85
N PRO A 97 -15.28 9.88 -1.52
CA PRO A 97 -14.00 9.52 -0.95
C PRO A 97 -13.52 8.17 -1.47
N VAL A 98 -12.23 8.10 -1.84
CA VAL A 98 -11.55 6.88 -2.25
C VAL A 98 -10.55 6.47 -1.18
N ILE A 99 -10.64 5.21 -0.75
CA ILE A 99 -9.73 4.57 0.20
C ILE A 99 -9.01 3.45 -0.56
N VAL A 100 -7.67 3.41 -0.49
CA VAL A 100 -6.81 2.45 -1.20
C VAL A 100 -6.16 1.48 -0.23
#